data_AF-A0ABD3NYE5-F1
#
_entry.id   AF-A0ABD3NYE5-F1
#
_cell.length_a   1.000
_cell.length_b   1.000
_cell.length_c   1.000
_cell.angle_alpha   90.00
_cell.angle_beta   90.00
_cell.angle_gamma   90.00
#
_symmetry.space_group_name_H-M   'P 1'
#
loop_
_entity.id
_entity.type
_entity.pdbx_description
1 polymer ?
#
loop_
_entity_poly.entity_id
_entity_poly.type
_entity_poly.pdbx_seq_one_letter_code
_entity_poly.pdbx_strand_id
1 'polypeptide(L)'
;MCAKNYHIRLTFLFLATSIVSNHAMILPPTQRLHQTHIKSELSHIIQSPHIGYIANATTEIFIIGTSHFSCNSASEVKSLISTVKPDGVVLELDPERCLRLTKQSFGIDATGKVTASTSTDAQGELLYGADFVAAINACQELDIPLFLGDEYTQETRGRLMRRIWELDAYSPQALFRSLFPKGAHTKKGSAPLQSRIDVVQTFVRDPRKLTPLVVTTSPPFMMASAFSLFNEQQTAIAYDGSATISPLFDASLSNSIELGFAIIASFLLSCLLFNNVIVERDLILAASTVRASNVLRSLKENRSIRKRWTFKTTAQDQKKTTSQSSSLSQEDKMSINNSEKRLVLKDPPLFTLKTPIQKGMIRRLNLFEPRWLKMMDQLKLNSSPSQRLQLGCVRCTNKFYSATAIDGVEGRYADIIFETTGNMADVIEVKEGKRPVSGDRRLSVILQGGDSFVLDKESVSLCDDGYTVASTVEPISLEDQDSTLYAASHEAFDEVVRIVVVVGLLHGNGVVSLLSDTS
;
A
#
# COMPACT_ATOMS: atom_id res chain seq x y z
N MET A 1 44.50 -17.20 -53.62
CA MET A 1 45.01 -17.31 -55.02
C MET A 1 44.06 -18.27 -55.73
N CYS A 2 43.26 -17.99 -56.75
CA CYS A 2 43.13 -16.93 -57.77
C CYS A 2 41.62 -16.56 -57.88
N ALA A 3 41.21 -15.28 -57.92
CA ALA A 3 40.89 -14.48 -59.12
C ALA A 3 39.94 -15.19 -60.11
N LYS A 4 38.87 -14.62 -60.70
CA LYS A 4 38.19 -13.32 -60.80
C LYS A 4 36.94 -13.62 -61.66
N ASN A 5 35.83 -12.88 -61.52
CA ASN A 5 34.80 -12.55 -62.56
C ASN A 5 33.52 -12.07 -61.84
N TYR A 6 33.15 -10.78 -61.78
CA TYR A 6 32.59 -9.83 -62.77
C TYR A 6 31.14 -10.09 -63.25
N HIS A 7 30.36 -8.98 -63.26
CA HIS A 7 29.02 -8.68 -63.81
C HIS A 7 27.87 -8.58 -62.77
N ILE A 8 26.97 -7.57 -62.71
CA ILE A 8 26.60 -6.46 -63.62
C ILE A 8 25.78 -5.35 -62.87
N ARG A 9 26.01 -4.10 -63.28
CA ARG A 9 25.26 -2.79 -63.29
C ARG A 9 23.91 -2.59 -62.55
N LEU A 10 23.74 -1.49 -61.78
CA LEU A 10 23.22 -0.12 -62.14
C LEU A 10 21.69 -0.17 -62.46
N THR A 11 20.73 0.55 -61.86
CA THR A 11 20.59 1.98 -61.50
C THR A 11 19.19 2.14 -60.85
N PHE A 12 18.97 3.00 -59.85
CA PHE A 12 17.98 4.09 -59.90
C PHE A 12 18.01 4.93 -58.61
N LEU A 13 18.17 6.23 -58.85
CA LEU A 13 18.25 7.34 -57.93
C LEU A 13 16.83 7.92 -57.79
N PHE A 14 16.31 8.14 -56.57
CA PHE A 14 15.31 9.19 -56.32
C PHE A 14 15.46 9.78 -54.92
N LEU A 15 15.49 11.11 -54.90
CA LEU A 15 15.59 12.01 -53.76
C LEU A 15 14.49 11.77 -52.72
N ALA A 16 14.86 11.82 -51.44
CA ALA A 16 14.06 12.45 -50.39
C ALA A 16 14.96 12.82 -49.20
N THR A 17 15.48 14.04 -49.20
CA THR A 17 16.03 14.71 -48.03
C THR A 17 14.90 14.98 -47.04
N SER A 18 14.85 14.25 -45.92
CA SER A 18 14.04 14.64 -44.76
C SER A 18 14.93 15.33 -43.74
N ILE A 19 14.71 16.64 -43.64
CA ILE A 19 15.13 17.50 -42.54
C ILE A 19 14.40 17.02 -41.29
N VAL A 20 15.09 16.32 -40.39
CA VAL A 20 14.61 16.12 -39.02
C VAL A 20 15.07 17.34 -38.23
N SER A 21 14.21 18.35 -38.18
CA SER A 21 14.35 19.45 -37.23
C SER A 21 14.25 18.90 -35.81
N ASN A 22 15.32 19.08 -35.05
CA ASN A 22 15.33 18.95 -33.60
C ASN A 22 14.30 19.90 -32.99
N HIS A 23 13.10 19.41 -32.69
CA HIS A 23 12.26 20.01 -31.65
C HIS A 23 12.65 19.41 -30.31
N ALA A 24 13.72 19.96 -29.73
CA ALA A 24 13.83 19.99 -28.28
C ALA A 24 12.64 20.81 -27.78
N MET A 25 11.65 20.13 -27.18
CA MET A 25 10.59 20.80 -26.41
C MET A 25 11.28 21.61 -25.31
N ILE A 26 11.38 22.92 -25.52
CA ILE A 26 11.79 23.87 -24.51
C ILE A 26 10.64 23.89 -23.51
N LEU A 27 10.81 23.23 -22.35
CA LEU A 27 9.92 23.39 -21.22
C LEU A 27 9.67 24.89 -20.99
N PRO A 28 8.42 25.34 -20.82
CA PRO A 28 8.11 26.74 -20.63
C PRO A 28 8.93 27.32 -19.45
N PRO A 29 9.40 28.57 -19.54
CA PRO A 29 10.32 29.17 -18.57
C PRO A 29 9.77 29.20 -17.12
N THR A 30 8.45 29.10 -16.95
CA THR A 30 7.78 29.02 -15.65
C THR A 30 8.01 27.69 -14.92
N GLN A 31 8.04 26.55 -15.63
CA GLN A 31 8.31 25.22 -15.05
C GLN A 31 9.74 25.11 -14.52
N ARG A 32 10.72 25.71 -15.21
CA ARG A 32 12.12 25.74 -14.75
C ARG A 32 12.30 26.53 -13.45
N LEU A 33 11.55 27.60 -13.25
CA LEU A 33 11.67 28.46 -12.07
C LEU A 33 11.04 27.80 -10.83
N HIS A 34 9.91 27.11 -10.96
CA HIS A 34 9.29 26.43 -9.82
C HIS A 34 10.09 25.20 -9.36
N GLN A 35 10.63 24.42 -10.30
CA GLN A 35 11.44 23.24 -10.00
C GLN A 35 12.83 23.58 -9.41
N THR A 36 13.34 24.79 -9.63
CA THR A 36 14.63 25.24 -9.08
C THR A 36 14.50 25.78 -7.65
N HIS A 37 13.37 26.43 -7.30
CA HIS A 37 13.18 26.99 -5.96
C HIS A 37 12.94 25.91 -4.88
N ILE A 38 12.05 24.94 -5.15
CA ILE A 38 11.74 23.84 -4.21
C ILE A 38 12.97 22.96 -3.95
N LYS A 39 13.83 22.79 -4.97
CA LYS A 39 15.09 22.05 -4.83
C LYS A 39 16.06 22.70 -3.86
N SER A 40 16.07 24.03 -3.72
CA SER A 40 17.01 24.69 -2.81
C SER A 40 16.68 24.37 -1.34
N GLU A 41 15.39 24.42 -0.97
CA GLU A 41 14.92 24.17 0.40
C GLU A 41 15.02 22.69 0.78
N LEU A 42 14.69 21.77 -0.13
CA LEU A 42 14.67 20.32 0.15
C LEU A 42 16.00 19.60 -0.17
N SER A 43 17.00 20.31 -0.68
CA SER A 43 18.31 19.74 -1.04
C SER A 43 18.97 18.98 0.11
N HIS A 44 18.93 19.54 1.31
CA HIS A 44 19.51 18.93 2.52
C HIS A 44 18.82 17.61 2.90
N ILE A 45 17.51 17.50 2.63
CA ILE A 45 16.73 16.29 2.87
C ILE A 45 17.12 15.21 1.86
N ILE A 46 17.18 15.56 0.57
CA ILE A 46 17.55 14.64 -0.52
C ILE A 46 18.97 14.08 -0.34
N GLN A 47 19.85 14.82 0.33
CA GLN A 47 21.21 14.41 0.67
C GLN A 47 21.31 13.54 1.93
N SER A 48 20.20 13.30 2.64
CA SER A 48 20.22 12.41 3.79
C SER A 48 20.39 10.95 3.35
N PRO A 49 21.30 10.18 3.97
CA PRO A 49 21.70 8.87 3.45
C PRO A 49 20.59 7.82 3.49
N HIS A 50 19.60 7.99 4.38
CA HIS A 50 18.45 7.10 4.49
C HIS A 50 17.30 7.47 3.55
N ILE A 51 17.49 8.48 2.68
CA ILE A 51 16.46 8.99 1.77
C ILE A 51 16.87 8.74 0.32
N GLY A 52 16.02 8.02 -0.39
CA GLY A 52 15.99 7.97 -1.85
C GLY A 52 15.04 9.04 -2.39
N TYR A 53 15.29 9.50 -3.61
CA TYR A 53 14.47 10.53 -4.24
C TYR A 53 14.32 10.25 -5.73
N ILE A 54 13.12 10.50 -6.25
CA ILE A 54 12.80 10.40 -7.68
C ILE A 54 11.89 11.55 -8.03
N ALA A 55 12.17 12.23 -9.14
CA ALA A 55 11.27 13.23 -9.69
C ALA A 55 11.15 13.14 -11.21
N ASN A 56 9.92 13.28 -11.70
CA ASN A 56 9.59 13.48 -13.11
C ASN A 56 8.69 14.72 -13.26
N ALA A 57 8.11 14.92 -14.45
CA ALA A 57 7.28 16.09 -14.74
C ALA A 57 6.00 16.18 -13.89
N THR A 58 5.49 15.06 -13.37
CA THR A 58 4.16 14.99 -12.73
C THR A 58 4.19 14.46 -11.30
N THR A 59 5.32 13.92 -10.84
CA THR A 59 5.45 13.29 -9.52
C THR A 59 6.83 13.51 -8.92
N GLU A 60 6.86 13.73 -7.62
CA GLU A 60 8.05 13.77 -6.76
C GLU A 60 7.88 12.75 -5.63
N ILE A 61 8.83 11.84 -5.48
CA ILE A 61 8.74 10.71 -4.57
C ILE A 61 9.97 10.69 -3.67
N PHE A 62 9.75 10.80 -2.36
CA PHE A 62 10.76 10.64 -1.32
C PHE A 62 10.60 9.26 -0.70
N ILE A 63 11.67 8.46 -0.67
CA ILE A 63 11.64 7.09 -0.16
C ILE A 63 12.54 7.02 1.06
N ILE A 64 11.98 6.82 2.24
CA ILE A 64 12.75 6.71 3.48
C ILE A 64 12.95 5.24 3.85
N GLY A 65 14.21 4.84 3.97
CA GLY A 65 14.65 3.54 4.45
C GLY A 65 14.75 3.51 5.98
N THR A 66 13.95 2.65 6.59
CA THR A 66 13.79 2.51 8.04
C THR A 66 14.26 1.14 8.52
N SER A 67 14.52 0.99 9.81
CA SER A 67 14.87 -0.34 10.36
C SER A 67 13.67 -1.12 10.89
N HIS A 68 12.52 -0.46 11.11
CA HIS A 68 11.35 -0.99 11.82
C HIS A 68 11.58 -1.34 13.30
N PHE A 69 12.75 -1.07 13.86
CA PHE A 69 13.12 -1.34 15.25
C PHE A 69 13.40 -0.02 16.00
N SER A 70 13.51 -0.10 17.34
CA SER A 70 13.81 1.03 18.21
C SER A 70 15.12 1.74 17.84
N CYS A 71 14.99 2.81 17.07
CA CYS A 71 16.07 3.67 16.59
C CYS A 71 15.50 5.04 16.20
N ASN A 72 16.32 5.91 15.60
CA ASN A 72 15.86 7.25 15.26
C ASN A 72 14.84 7.29 14.10
N SER A 73 14.52 6.15 13.47
CA SER A 73 13.61 6.09 12.31
C SER A 73 12.24 6.73 12.55
N ALA A 74 11.66 6.62 13.75
CA ALA A 74 10.40 7.30 14.05
C ALA A 74 10.50 8.83 13.94
N SER A 75 11.57 9.40 14.50
CA SER A 75 11.84 10.84 14.42
C SER A 75 12.19 11.29 13.00
N GLU A 76 12.98 10.51 12.27
CA GLU A 76 13.35 10.78 10.88
C GLU A 76 12.12 10.79 9.97
N VAL A 77 11.23 9.81 10.12
CA VAL A 77 9.97 9.71 9.36
C VAL A 77 9.04 10.87 9.68
N LYS A 78 8.81 11.18 10.97
CA LYS A 78 7.97 12.32 11.37
C LYS A 78 8.53 13.65 10.84
N SER A 79 9.85 13.85 10.95
CA SER A 79 10.53 15.04 10.45
C SER A 79 10.41 15.18 8.94
N LEU A 80 10.63 14.09 8.20
CA LEU A 80 10.51 14.08 6.74
C LEU A 80 9.10 14.46 6.29
N ILE A 81 8.06 13.81 6.83
CA ILE A 81 6.66 14.10 6.48
C ILE A 81 6.30 15.54 6.83
N SER A 82 6.72 16.03 8.00
CA SER A 82 6.42 17.39 8.46
C SER A 82 7.10 18.46 7.60
N THR A 83 8.30 18.17 7.09
CA THR A 83 9.09 19.11 6.29
C THR A 83 8.65 19.09 4.82
N VAL A 84 8.47 17.91 4.24
CA VAL A 84 8.06 17.74 2.84
C VAL A 84 6.60 18.14 2.63
N LYS A 85 5.73 17.87 3.61
CA LYS A 85 4.27 18.01 3.53
C LYS A 85 3.72 17.38 2.24
N PRO A 86 3.89 16.05 2.06
CA PRO A 86 3.49 15.38 0.84
C PRO A 86 1.97 15.39 0.65
N ASP A 87 1.54 15.22 -0.59
CA ASP A 87 0.13 15.02 -0.94
C ASP A 87 -0.40 13.66 -0.46
N GLY A 88 0.49 12.68 -0.21
CA GLY A 88 0.13 11.40 0.40
C GLY A 88 1.35 10.60 0.87
N VAL A 89 1.09 9.61 1.73
CA VAL A 89 2.13 8.73 2.29
C VAL A 89 1.80 7.26 2.05
N VAL A 90 2.77 6.50 1.55
CA VAL A 90 2.68 5.04 1.34
C VAL A 90 3.52 4.33 2.40
N LEU A 91 2.93 3.38 3.11
CA LEU A 91 3.62 2.60 4.14
C LEU A 91 3.83 1.15 3.67
N GLU A 92 5.01 0.58 3.93
CA GLU A 92 5.27 -0.86 3.85
C GLU A 92 4.55 -1.62 4.98
N LEU A 93 3.23 -1.59 4.94
CA LEU A 93 2.37 -2.15 5.95
C LEU A 93 1.09 -2.66 5.32
N ASP A 94 0.64 -3.82 5.77
CA ASP A 94 -0.67 -4.37 5.40
C ASP A 94 -1.74 -4.00 6.45
N PRO A 95 -3.03 -4.16 6.13
CA PRO A 95 -4.11 -3.78 7.04
C PRO A 95 -4.09 -4.49 8.40
N GLU A 96 -3.70 -5.76 8.47
CA GLU A 96 -3.66 -6.52 9.73
C GLU A 96 -2.51 -6.03 10.61
N ARG A 97 -1.32 -5.83 10.03
CA ARG A 97 -0.18 -5.26 10.75
C ARG A 97 -0.44 -3.82 11.21
N CYS A 98 -1.10 -3.00 10.38
CA CYS A 98 -1.52 -1.65 10.75
C CYS A 98 -2.43 -1.65 11.98
N LEU A 99 -3.48 -2.48 11.97
CA LEU A 99 -4.38 -2.60 13.11
C LEU A 99 -3.67 -3.12 14.36
N ARG A 100 -2.80 -4.11 14.23
CA ARG A 100 -2.05 -4.65 15.37
C ARG A 100 -1.12 -3.60 15.99
N LEU A 101 -0.35 -2.90 15.16
CA LEU A 101 0.59 -1.86 15.62
C LEU A 101 -0.14 -0.70 16.30
N THR A 102 -1.25 -0.24 15.72
CA THR A 102 -2.04 0.86 16.30
C THR A 102 -2.78 0.44 17.57
N LYS A 103 -3.28 -0.80 17.66
CA LYS A 103 -3.80 -1.32 18.93
C LYS A 103 -2.73 -1.32 20.02
N GLN A 104 -1.54 -1.79 19.67
CA GLN A 104 -0.41 -1.82 20.59
C GLN A 104 -0.01 -0.41 21.04
N SER A 105 0.03 0.58 20.13
CA SER A 105 0.37 1.96 20.48
C SER A 105 -0.66 2.63 21.39
N PHE A 106 -1.94 2.27 21.24
CA PHE A 106 -3.02 2.78 22.10
C PHE A 106 -3.29 1.91 23.34
N GLY A 107 -2.50 0.85 23.58
CA GLY A 107 -2.70 -0.04 24.74
C GLY A 107 -4.04 -0.80 24.73
N ILE A 108 -4.60 -1.05 23.55
CA ILE A 108 -5.90 -1.73 23.39
C ILE A 108 -5.67 -3.24 23.48
N ASP A 109 -6.28 -3.87 24.47
CA ASP A 109 -6.17 -5.31 24.69
C ASP A 109 -7.05 -6.14 23.73
N ALA A 110 -7.01 -7.47 23.87
CA ALA A 110 -7.82 -8.38 23.06
C ALA A 110 -9.35 -8.23 23.29
N THR A 111 -9.75 -7.65 24.43
CA THR A 111 -11.16 -7.39 24.76
C THR A 111 -11.65 -6.03 24.24
N GLY A 112 -10.75 -5.22 23.68
CA GLY A 112 -11.05 -3.88 23.18
C GLY A 112 -11.06 -2.81 24.27
N LYS A 113 -10.54 -3.12 25.47
CA LYS A 113 -10.39 -2.14 26.55
C LYS A 113 -9.03 -1.47 26.45
N VAL A 114 -9.00 -0.15 26.67
CA VAL A 114 -7.76 0.61 26.77
C VAL A 114 -7.15 0.33 28.14
N THR A 115 -5.97 -0.30 28.14
CA THR A 115 -5.16 -0.51 29.34
C THR A 115 -4.11 0.59 29.44
N ALA A 116 -3.76 0.99 30.66
CA ALA A 116 -2.59 1.87 30.85
C ALA A 116 -1.37 1.15 30.25
N SER A 117 -0.75 1.79 29.26
CA SER A 117 0.27 1.29 28.32
C SER A 117 1.10 0.10 28.82
N THR A 118 0.96 -1.07 28.19
CA THR A 118 1.76 -2.27 28.48
C THR A 118 2.75 -2.64 27.36
N SER A 119 3.00 -1.74 26.40
CA SER A 119 3.79 -2.04 25.20
C SER A 119 4.97 -1.09 24.96
N THR A 120 5.38 -0.39 26.00
CA THR A 120 6.56 0.45 26.00
C THR A 120 7.69 -0.27 26.73
N ASP A 121 8.93 -0.09 26.26
CA ASP A 121 10.09 -0.41 27.09
C ASP A 121 10.07 0.36 28.43
N ALA A 122 11.08 0.15 29.28
CA ALA A 122 11.21 0.85 30.55
C ALA A 122 11.24 2.40 30.41
N GLN A 123 11.31 2.94 29.20
CA GLN A 123 11.37 4.35 28.86
C GLN A 123 10.15 4.91 28.11
N GLY A 124 9.17 4.10 27.70
CA GLY A 124 7.99 4.61 26.99
C GLY A 124 7.98 4.42 25.46
N GLU A 125 8.95 3.71 24.87
CA GLU A 125 9.06 3.59 23.40
C GLU A 125 8.56 2.24 22.85
N LEU A 126 7.91 2.29 21.67
CA LEU A 126 7.51 1.11 20.89
C LEU A 126 8.75 0.40 20.33
N LEU A 127 8.95 -0.87 20.68
CA LEU A 127 10.12 -1.66 20.25
C LEU A 127 10.16 -1.94 18.74
N TYR A 128 9.00 -2.07 18.08
CA TYR A 128 8.89 -2.43 16.67
C TYR A 128 7.78 -1.62 15.97
N GLY A 129 8.04 -1.16 14.75
CA GLY A 129 7.10 -0.41 13.92
C GLY A 129 6.79 1.01 14.41
N ALA A 130 7.63 1.58 15.28
CA ALA A 130 7.47 2.93 15.82
C ALA A 130 7.52 4.00 14.71
N ASP A 131 8.31 3.76 13.66
CA ASP A 131 8.35 4.54 12.42
C ASP A 131 7.04 4.56 11.66
N PHE A 132 6.37 3.41 11.51
CA PHE A 132 5.03 3.38 10.91
C PHE A 132 4.00 4.11 11.76
N VAL A 133 4.03 3.93 13.09
CA VAL A 133 3.13 4.66 14.00
C VAL A 133 3.40 6.17 13.93
N ALA A 134 4.66 6.60 13.88
CA ALA A 134 5.03 7.99 13.69
C ALA A 134 4.54 8.55 12.35
N ALA A 135 4.61 7.76 11.27
CA ALA A 135 4.06 8.15 9.97
C ALA A 135 2.53 8.31 10.03
N ILE A 136 1.83 7.35 10.64
CA ILE A 136 0.38 7.38 10.80
C ILE A 136 -0.05 8.63 11.58
N ASN A 137 0.59 8.88 12.73
CA ASN A 137 0.30 10.04 13.58
C ASN A 137 0.60 11.35 12.85
N ALA A 138 1.75 11.48 12.20
CA ALA A 138 2.09 12.68 11.43
C ALA A 138 1.08 12.96 10.31
N CYS A 139 0.61 11.91 9.61
CA CYS A 139 -0.38 12.08 8.57
C CYS A 139 -1.77 12.43 9.11
N GLN A 140 -2.15 11.89 10.27
CA GLN A 140 -3.40 12.30 10.94
C GLN A 140 -3.33 13.76 11.42
N GLU A 141 -2.20 14.16 12.04
CA GLU A 141 -1.93 15.53 12.51
C GLU A 141 -1.95 16.54 11.35
N LEU A 142 -1.35 16.19 10.20
CA LEU A 142 -1.19 17.08 9.05
C LEU A 142 -2.28 16.94 7.98
N ASP A 143 -3.30 16.11 8.22
CA ASP A 143 -4.35 15.79 7.25
C ASP A 143 -3.82 15.25 5.90
N ILE A 144 -2.89 14.31 5.94
CA ILE A 144 -2.28 13.69 4.75
C ILE A 144 -2.90 12.30 4.50
N PRO A 145 -3.36 11.98 3.28
CA PRO A 145 -3.85 10.65 2.94
C PRO A 145 -2.80 9.56 3.11
N LEU A 146 -3.21 8.44 3.72
CA LEU A 146 -2.36 7.26 3.94
C LEU A 146 -2.74 6.09 3.03
N PHE A 147 -1.73 5.42 2.50
CA PHE A 147 -1.87 4.24 1.65
C PHE A 147 -1.08 3.08 2.24
N LEU A 148 -1.73 1.93 2.38
CA LEU A 148 -1.08 0.68 2.77
C LEU A 148 -0.51 0.04 1.50
N GLY A 149 0.83 0.01 1.43
CA GLY A 149 1.56 -0.36 0.23
C GLY A 149 1.88 -1.84 0.12
N ASP A 150 1.68 -2.61 1.19
CA ASP A 150 2.11 -3.99 1.28
C ASP A 150 0.95 -4.99 1.17
N GLU A 151 1.30 -6.24 0.91
CA GLU A 151 0.36 -7.35 0.78
C GLU A 151 0.08 -8.04 2.12
N TYR A 152 -1.00 -8.83 2.16
CA TYR A 152 -1.29 -9.64 3.34
C TYR A 152 -0.23 -10.72 3.53
N THR A 153 0.11 -11.03 4.79
CA THR A 153 1.09 -12.08 5.11
C THR A 153 0.70 -13.46 4.51
N GLN A 154 -0.61 -13.72 4.39
CA GLN A 154 -1.13 -14.93 3.75
C GLN A 154 -0.80 -15.00 2.25
N GLU A 155 -0.82 -13.85 1.56
CA GLU A 155 -0.48 -13.75 0.14
C GLU A 155 1.02 -13.96 -0.06
N THR A 156 1.87 -13.36 0.79
CA THR A 156 3.32 -13.60 0.79
C THR A 156 3.65 -15.08 0.99
N ARG A 157 3.04 -15.72 2.00
CA ARG A 157 3.23 -17.15 2.26
C ARG A 157 2.75 -18.01 1.09
N GLY A 158 1.58 -17.70 0.53
CA GLY A 158 1.02 -18.40 -0.62
C GLY A 158 1.86 -18.24 -1.88
N ARG A 159 2.53 -17.09 -2.07
CA ARG A 159 3.49 -16.88 -3.15
C ARG A 159 4.75 -17.70 -2.92
N LEU A 160 5.39 -17.58 -1.76
CA LEU A 160 6.59 -18.34 -1.42
C LEU A 160 6.37 -19.85 -1.65
N MET A 161 5.25 -20.41 -1.14
CA MET A 161 4.93 -21.83 -1.31
C MET A 161 4.77 -22.27 -2.77
N ARG A 162 4.24 -21.39 -3.63
CA ARG A 162 4.14 -21.68 -5.08
C ARG A 162 5.51 -21.68 -5.74
N ARG A 163 6.39 -20.74 -5.37
CA ARG A 163 7.70 -20.55 -6.00
C ARG A 163 8.78 -21.51 -5.53
N ILE A 164 8.57 -22.27 -4.44
CA ILE A 164 9.54 -23.30 -3.97
C ILE A 164 9.92 -24.29 -5.09
N TRP A 165 9.01 -24.55 -6.03
CA TRP A 165 9.21 -25.49 -7.14
C TRP A 165 9.64 -24.81 -8.45
N GLU A 166 9.78 -23.49 -8.47
CA GLU A 166 10.17 -22.71 -9.65
C GLU A 166 11.68 -22.47 -9.66
N LEU A 167 12.39 -22.94 -10.69
CA LEU A 167 13.85 -22.86 -10.77
C LEU A 167 14.38 -21.42 -10.84
N ASP A 168 13.64 -20.52 -11.51
CA ASP A 168 13.99 -19.11 -11.64
C ASP A 168 13.93 -18.38 -10.28
N ALA A 169 13.11 -18.86 -9.34
CA ALA A 169 13.01 -18.29 -8.00
C ALA A 169 14.33 -18.41 -7.21
N TYR A 170 15.21 -19.35 -7.58
CA TYR A 170 16.54 -19.54 -6.97
C TYR A 170 17.66 -18.77 -7.70
N SER A 171 17.32 -17.93 -8.69
CA SER A 171 18.31 -17.17 -9.45
C SER A 171 19.10 -16.22 -8.54
N PRO A 172 20.46 -16.28 -8.55
CA PRO A 172 21.27 -15.40 -7.72
C PRO A 172 21.43 -13.99 -8.30
N GLN A 173 20.91 -13.76 -9.51
CA GLN A 173 21.14 -12.51 -10.24
C GLN A 173 20.69 -11.28 -9.48
N ALA A 174 19.52 -11.32 -8.83
CA ALA A 174 19.00 -10.17 -8.10
C ALA A 174 19.82 -9.88 -6.84
N LEU A 175 20.20 -10.93 -6.10
CA LEU A 175 21.08 -10.81 -4.93
C LEU A 175 22.43 -10.19 -5.33
N PHE A 176 23.07 -10.69 -6.39
CA PHE A 176 24.32 -10.11 -6.88
C PHE A 176 24.18 -8.66 -7.35
N ARG A 177 23.06 -8.30 -8.01
CA ARG A 177 22.80 -6.90 -8.39
C ARG A 177 22.61 -5.99 -7.19
N SER A 178 22.05 -6.50 -6.09
CA SER A 178 21.88 -5.74 -4.85
C SER A 178 23.20 -5.51 -4.10
N LEU A 179 24.11 -6.50 -4.11
CA LEU A 179 25.42 -6.42 -3.45
C LEU A 179 26.45 -5.66 -4.29
N PHE A 180 26.39 -5.80 -5.62
CA PHE A 180 27.27 -5.15 -6.56
C PHE A 180 26.46 -4.26 -7.49
N PRO A 181 25.89 -3.15 -6.98
CA PRO A 181 25.18 -2.22 -7.84
C PRO A 181 26.17 -1.73 -8.90
N LYS A 182 25.90 -2.03 -10.17
CA LYS A 182 26.70 -1.50 -11.28
C LYS A 182 26.72 0.01 -11.11
N GLY A 183 27.93 0.58 -10.99
CA GLY A 183 28.13 2.01 -10.82
C GLY A 183 27.23 2.77 -11.79
N ALA A 184 26.35 3.59 -11.25
CA ALA A 184 25.40 4.37 -12.03
C ALA A 184 26.21 5.35 -12.89
N HIS A 185 26.63 4.92 -14.08
CA HIS A 185 27.04 5.83 -15.13
C HIS A 185 25.81 6.65 -15.47
N THR A 186 25.76 7.86 -14.92
CA THR A 186 24.89 8.95 -15.32
C THR A 186 25.03 9.11 -16.84
N LYS A 187 24.11 8.52 -17.61
CA LYS A 187 23.91 8.95 -18.99
C LYS A 187 23.49 10.41 -18.91
N LYS A 188 24.38 11.30 -19.36
CA LYS A 188 24.08 12.72 -19.58
C LYS A 188 23.00 12.83 -20.66
N GLY A 189 21.74 12.83 -20.24
CA GLY A 189 20.60 13.10 -21.11
C GLY A 189 19.34 13.01 -20.27
N SER A 190 18.68 14.16 -20.04
CA SER A 190 17.31 14.39 -19.57
C SER A 190 16.60 13.31 -18.72
N ALA A 191 17.34 12.55 -17.90
CA ALA A 191 16.81 11.47 -17.09
C ALA A 191 16.15 12.04 -15.82
N PRO A 192 15.16 11.35 -15.25
CA PRO A 192 14.56 11.74 -13.97
C PRO A 192 15.63 11.99 -12.92
N LEU A 193 15.42 13.03 -12.10
CA LEU A 193 16.37 13.36 -11.03
C LEU A 193 16.26 12.26 -9.97
N GLN A 194 17.28 11.41 -9.88
CA GLN A 194 17.26 10.22 -9.03
C GLN A 194 18.39 10.27 -8.00
N SER A 195 18.05 10.02 -6.73
CA SER A 195 18.98 9.76 -5.64
C SER A 195 18.65 8.40 -5.01
N ARG A 196 19.69 7.63 -4.68
CA ARG A 196 19.58 6.33 -4.02
C ARG A 196 19.89 6.47 -2.54
N ILE A 197 19.35 5.56 -1.74
CA ILE A 197 19.68 5.43 -0.32
C ILE A 197 21.12 4.93 -0.21
N ASP A 198 21.94 5.66 0.53
CA ASP A 198 23.27 5.21 0.95
C ASP A 198 23.12 4.34 2.21
N VAL A 199 22.96 3.03 1.98
CA VAL A 199 22.76 2.03 3.04
C VAL A 199 23.96 1.98 3.99
N VAL A 200 25.18 2.09 3.46
CA VAL A 200 26.41 2.04 4.26
C VAL A 200 26.50 3.28 5.16
N GLN A 201 26.34 4.48 4.59
CA GLN A 201 26.35 5.70 5.38
C GLN A 201 25.17 5.76 6.36
N THR A 202 24.02 5.16 6.02
CA THR A 202 22.88 5.01 6.94
C THR A 202 23.27 4.19 8.17
N PHE A 203 23.97 3.07 8.00
CA PHE A 203 24.47 2.26 9.12
C PHE A 203 25.57 2.95 9.93
N VAL A 204 26.46 3.70 9.27
CA VAL A 204 27.50 4.48 9.95
C VAL A 204 26.87 5.56 10.85
N ARG A 205 25.80 6.22 10.39
CA ARG A 205 25.12 7.27 11.16
C ARG A 205 24.22 6.72 12.27
N ASP A 206 23.54 5.60 12.04
CA ASP A 206 22.72 4.93 13.06
C ASP A 206 22.97 3.41 13.05
N PRO A 207 23.98 2.92 13.78
CA PRO A 207 24.33 1.49 13.82
C PRO A 207 23.19 0.60 14.33
N ARG A 208 22.23 1.14 15.09
CA ARG A 208 21.07 0.37 15.57
C ARG A 208 20.20 -0.12 14.43
N LYS A 209 20.25 0.50 13.24
CA LYS A 209 19.56 0.02 12.04
C LYS A 209 20.11 -1.31 11.51
N LEU A 210 21.28 -1.76 11.98
CA LEU A 210 21.83 -3.09 11.70
C LEU A 210 21.22 -4.19 12.59
N THR A 211 20.60 -3.84 13.70
CA THR A 211 20.03 -4.81 14.67
C THR A 211 19.17 -5.89 14.00
N PRO A 212 18.26 -5.58 13.07
CA PRO A 212 17.44 -6.60 12.42
C PRO A 212 18.28 -7.61 11.63
N LEU A 213 19.36 -7.15 10.98
CA LEU A 213 20.27 -8.01 10.23
C LEU A 213 21.09 -8.90 11.16
N VAL A 214 21.61 -8.36 12.27
CA VAL A 214 22.41 -9.13 13.23
C VAL A 214 21.58 -10.20 13.94
N VAL A 215 20.36 -9.86 14.36
CA VAL A 215 19.44 -10.80 15.02
C VAL A 215 19.01 -11.92 14.08
N THR A 216 18.81 -11.63 12.79
CA THR A 216 18.35 -12.65 11.81
C THR A 216 19.49 -13.51 11.25
N THR A 217 20.70 -12.97 11.15
CA THR A 217 21.89 -13.71 10.64
C THR A 217 22.63 -14.49 11.71
N SER A 218 22.47 -14.15 13.00
CA SER A 218 23.20 -14.81 14.08
C SER A 218 22.85 -16.30 14.28
N PRO A 219 21.59 -16.78 14.20
CA PRO A 219 21.34 -18.21 14.45
C PRO A 219 21.89 -19.14 13.36
N PRO A 220 21.73 -18.86 12.05
CA PRO A 220 22.31 -19.69 10.99
C PRO A 220 23.85 -19.66 10.99
N PHE A 221 24.46 -18.50 11.23
CA PHE A 221 25.92 -18.36 11.21
C PHE A 221 26.57 -18.98 12.45
N MET A 222 25.97 -18.81 13.63
CA MET A 222 26.41 -19.47 14.87
C MET A 222 26.20 -20.99 14.80
N MET A 223 25.10 -21.49 14.22
CA MET A 223 24.95 -22.93 14.00
C MET A 223 25.95 -23.45 12.99
N ALA A 224 26.16 -22.80 11.85
CA ALA A 224 27.15 -23.23 10.86
C ALA A 224 28.59 -23.23 11.42
N SER A 225 28.92 -22.24 12.25
CA SER A 225 30.21 -22.13 12.94
C SER A 225 30.36 -23.15 14.08
N ALA A 226 29.29 -23.41 14.84
CA ALA A 226 29.27 -24.47 15.84
C ALA A 226 29.42 -25.85 15.18
N PHE A 227 28.73 -26.11 14.07
CA PHE A 227 28.90 -27.35 13.31
C PHE A 227 30.33 -27.50 12.77
N SER A 228 31.00 -26.43 12.32
CA SER A 228 32.41 -26.55 11.90
C SER A 228 33.35 -26.81 13.07
N LEU A 229 33.11 -26.23 14.24
CA LEU A 229 33.94 -26.40 15.44
C LEU A 229 33.73 -27.76 16.14
N PHE A 230 32.50 -28.28 16.19
CA PHE A 230 32.21 -29.58 16.80
C PHE A 230 32.57 -30.77 15.89
N ASN A 231 32.65 -30.57 14.57
CA ASN A 231 33.12 -31.62 13.65
C ASN A 231 34.65 -31.79 13.68
N GLU A 232 35.38 -30.82 14.23
CA GLU A 232 36.85 -30.87 14.37
C GLU A 232 37.30 -31.59 15.67
N GLN A 233 36.39 -31.84 16.62
CA GLN A 233 36.70 -32.47 17.92
C GLN A 233 36.48 -33.99 17.99
N GLN A 234 36.06 -34.65 16.91
CA GLN A 234 35.93 -36.11 16.85
C GLN A 234 37.12 -36.84 16.20
N THR A 235 38.24 -36.15 15.97
CA THR A 235 39.50 -36.75 15.48
C THR A 235 40.64 -36.62 16.50
N ALA A 236 40.37 -36.90 17.78
CA ALA A 236 41.41 -37.31 18.73
C ALA A 236 41.43 -38.85 18.81
N ILE A 237 41.87 -39.51 17.74
CA ILE A 237 42.15 -40.95 17.74
C ILE A 237 43.56 -41.16 18.29
N ALA A 238 43.64 -41.82 19.45
CA ALA A 238 44.89 -42.35 19.98
C ALA A 238 45.49 -43.32 18.95
N TYR A 239 46.74 -43.04 18.58
CA TYR A 239 47.53 -43.81 17.63
C TYR A 239 48.02 -45.09 18.31
N ASP A 240 47.55 -46.26 17.88
CA ASP A 240 48.36 -47.48 17.98
C ASP A 240 48.23 -48.27 16.67
N GLY A 241 49.38 -48.73 16.18
CA GLY A 241 49.62 -48.97 14.76
C GLY A 241 48.99 -50.25 14.21
N SER A 242 48.47 -50.16 12.98
CA SER A 242 48.67 -51.16 11.92
C SER A 242 47.97 -50.66 10.64
N ALA A 243 48.59 -50.95 9.50
CA ALA A 243 48.27 -50.42 8.19
C ALA A 243 46.84 -50.72 7.70
N THR A 244 46.15 -49.69 7.22
CA THR A 244 45.30 -49.70 6.00
C THR A 244 44.94 -48.25 5.63
N ILE A 245 45.49 -47.73 4.53
CA ILE A 245 45.36 -46.33 4.07
C ILE A 245 44.04 -46.14 3.26
N SER A 246 42.94 -46.76 3.69
CA SER A 246 41.65 -46.69 2.96
C SER A 246 40.45 -46.06 3.68
N PRO A 247 40.38 -45.85 5.02
CA PRO A 247 39.21 -45.20 5.60
C PRO A 247 39.38 -43.68 5.82
N LEU A 248 40.57 -43.11 5.59
CA LEU A 248 40.87 -41.70 5.86
C LEU A 248 40.47 -40.75 4.72
N PHE A 249 40.33 -41.26 3.49
CA PHE A 249 39.87 -40.48 2.34
C PHE A 249 38.34 -40.43 2.25
N ASP A 250 37.64 -41.52 2.59
CA ASP A 250 36.18 -41.59 2.47
C ASP A 250 35.44 -40.71 3.49
N ALA A 251 35.91 -40.62 4.75
CA ALA A 251 35.29 -39.76 5.76
C ALA A 251 35.59 -38.26 5.56
N SER A 252 36.72 -37.91 4.93
CA SER A 252 37.10 -36.53 4.65
C SER A 252 36.40 -35.99 3.39
N LEU A 253 36.22 -36.83 2.37
CA LEU A 253 35.44 -36.49 1.17
C LEU A 253 33.95 -36.41 1.45
N SER A 254 33.36 -37.32 2.25
CA SER A 254 31.94 -37.24 2.60
C SER A 254 31.62 -35.93 3.32
N ASN A 255 32.44 -35.54 4.29
CA ASN A 255 32.26 -34.29 5.05
C ASN A 255 32.46 -33.04 4.18
N SER A 256 33.41 -33.08 3.24
CA SER A 256 33.64 -31.95 2.30
C SER A 256 32.52 -31.80 1.28
N ILE A 257 31.96 -32.92 0.79
CA ILE A 257 30.83 -32.94 -0.14
C ILE A 257 29.55 -32.47 0.57
N GLU A 258 29.28 -32.96 1.78
CA GLU A 258 28.14 -32.53 2.60
C GLU A 258 28.21 -31.03 2.92
N LEU A 259 29.38 -30.52 3.31
CA LEU A 259 29.59 -29.09 3.52
C LEU A 259 29.34 -28.29 2.23
N GLY A 260 29.86 -28.76 1.09
CA GLY A 260 29.62 -28.15 -0.21
C GLY A 260 28.12 -28.10 -0.57
N PHE A 261 27.40 -29.21 -0.37
CA PHE A 261 25.95 -29.27 -0.57
C PHE A 261 25.20 -28.33 0.39
N ALA A 262 25.59 -28.27 1.66
CA ALA A 262 24.97 -27.38 2.64
C ALA A 262 25.17 -25.91 2.28
N ILE A 263 26.36 -25.52 1.84
CA ILE A 263 26.66 -24.15 1.37
C ILE A 263 25.82 -23.81 0.14
N ILE A 264 25.79 -24.69 -0.86
CA ILE A 264 25.00 -24.48 -2.09
C ILE A 264 23.51 -24.40 -1.76
N ALA A 265 23.00 -25.32 -0.94
CA ALA A 265 21.59 -25.34 -0.53
C ALA A 265 21.22 -24.06 0.26
N SER A 266 22.08 -23.63 1.18
CA SER A 266 21.87 -22.40 1.95
C SER A 266 21.91 -21.15 1.06
N PHE A 267 22.84 -21.10 0.11
CA PHE A 267 22.93 -20.02 -0.87
C PHE A 267 21.68 -19.96 -1.76
N LEU A 268 21.25 -21.10 -2.30
CA LEU A 268 20.04 -21.20 -3.12
C LEU A 268 18.79 -20.80 -2.31
N LEU A 269 18.65 -21.28 -1.07
CA LEU A 269 17.56 -20.91 -0.18
C LEU A 269 17.58 -19.40 0.13
N SER A 270 18.76 -18.82 0.32
CA SER A 270 18.91 -17.38 0.49
C SER A 270 18.49 -16.60 -0.76
N CYS A 271 18.82 -17.10 -1.96
CA CYS A 271 18.33 -16.53 -3.21
C CYS A 271 16.81 -16.60 -3.34
N LEU A 272 16.22 -17.76 -3.00
CA LEU A 272 14.75 -17.94 -2.97
C LEU A 272 14.08 -16.90 -2.07
N LEU A 273 14.56 -16.79 -0.82
CA LEU A 273 14.03 -15.84 0.16
C LEU A 273 14.23 -14.39 -0.30
N PHE A 274 15.41 -14.04 -0.81
CA PHE A 274 15.70 -12.70 -1.31
C PHE A 274 14.77 -12.32 -2.47
N ASN A 275 14.61 -13.20 -3.45
CA ASN A 275 13.75 -12.95 -4.60
C ASN A 275 12.27 -12.79 -4.17
N ASN A 276 11.78 -13.62 -3.24
CA ASN A 276 10.37 -13.60 -2.84
C ASN A 276 10.00 -12.51 -1.82
N VAL A 277 10.90 -12.24 -0.87
CA VAL A 277 10.66 -11.34 0.26
C VAL A 277 11.15 -9.93 -0.02
N ILE A 278 12.22 -9.77 -0.82
CA ILE A 278 12.76 -8.46 -1.18
C ILE A 278 12.28 -8.04 -2.57
N VAL A 279 12.72 -8.73 -3.63
CA VAL A 279 12.51 -8.27 -5.02
C VAL A 279 11.03 -8.18 -5.39
N GLU A 280 10.24 -9.23 -5.10
CA GLU A 280 8.81 -9.21 -5.39
C GLU A 280 8.04 -8.20 -4.53
N ARG A 281 8.49 -7.99 -3.29
CA ARG A 281 7.88 -7.01 -2.39
C ARG A 281 8.17 -5.59 -2.86
N ASP A 282 9.35 -5.33 -3.41
CA ASP A 282 9.69 -4.05 -4.04
C ASP A 282 8.77 -3.75 -5.23
N LEU A 283 8.42 -4.75 -6.04
CA LEU A 283 7.43 -4.62 -7.12
C LEU A 283 6.05 -4.23 -6.60
N ILE A 284 5.61 -4.87 -5.51
CA ILE A 284 4.32 -4.56 -4.87
C ILE A 284 4.31 -3.13 -4.34
N LEU A 285 5.38 -2.71 -3.64
CA LEU A 285 5.53 -1.37 -3.07
C LEU A 285 5.59 -0.29 -4.16
N ALA A 286 6.35 -0.53 -5.24
CA ALA A 286 6.41 0.36 -6.38
C ALA A 286 5.03 0.49 -7.05
N ALA A 287 4.35 -0.64 -7.31
CA ALA A 287 3.01 -0.63 -7.89
C ALA A 287 1.98 0.07 -6.99
N SER A 288 2.07 -0.12 -5.67
CA SER A 288 1.26 0.60 -4.68
C SER A 288 1.53 2.10 -4.70
N THR A 289 2.78 2.52 -4.86
CA THR A 289 3.15 3.93 -4.97
C THR A 289 2.58 4.58 -6.22
N VAL A 290 2.65 3.90 -7.38
CA VAL A 290 2.02 4.36 -8.62
C VAL A 290 0.50 4.48 -8.46
N ARG A 291 -0.14 3.49 -7.84
CA ARG A 291 -1.59 3.56 -7.54
C ARG A 291 -1.91 4.74 -6.63
N ALA A 292 -1.14 4.96 -5.57
CA ALA A 292 -1.32 6.09 -4.67
C ALA A 292 -1.21 7.42 -5.43
N SER A 293 -0.20 7.57 -6.29
CA SER A 293 -0.04 8.75 -7.15
C SER A 293 -1.27 9.03 -8.01
N ASN A 294 -1.86 7.99 -8.60
CA ASN A 294 -3.06 8.15 -9.43
C ASN A 294 -4.29 8.57 -8.61
N VAL A 295 -4.43 8.05 -7.38
CA VAL A 295 -5.51 8.45 -6.46
C VAL A 295 -5.32 9.87 -5.94
N LEU A 296 -4.09 10.28 -5.65
CA LEU A 296 -3.79 11.65 -5.24
C LEU A 296 -4.06 12.64 -6.38
N ARG A 297 -3.71 12.27 -7.61
CA ARG A 297 -4.05 13.05 -8.79
C ARG A 297 -5.57 13.16 -8.96
N SER A 298 -6.33 12.07 -8.77
CA SER A 298 -7.79 12.13 -8.87
C SER A 298 -8.44 12.99 -7.76
N LEU A 299 -7.79 13.13 -6.59
CA LEU A 299 -8.20 14.11 -5.58
C LEU A 299 -7.94 15.55 -6.02
N LYS A 300 -6.76 15.85 -6.59
CA LYS A 300 -6.44 17.19 -7.11
C LYS A 300 -7.37 17.61 -8.25
N GLU A 301 -7.73 16.66 -9.10
CA GLU A 301 -8.67 16.86 -10.22
C GLU A 301 -10.16 16.82 -9.80
N ASN A 302 -10.47 16.74 -8.51
CA ASN A 302 -11.84 16.65 -7.97
C ASN A 302 -12.67 15.46 -8.53
N ARG A 303 -12.01 14.40 -9.03
CA ARG A 303 -12.65 13.14 -9.46
C ARG A 303 -12.85 12.15 -8.32
N SER A 304 -12.39 12.50 -7.12
CA SER A 304 -12.51 11.67 -5.93
C SER A 304 -12.80 12.51 -4.70
N ILE A 305 -13.53 11.92 -3.76
CA ILE A 305 -13.86 12.52 -2.47
C ILE A 305 -13.09 11.77 -1.39
N ARG A 306 -12.47 12.53 -0.48
CA ARG A 306 -11.85 12.00 0.75
C ARG A 306 -12.73 12.33 1.95
N LYS A 307 -13.02 11.33 2.78
CA LYS A 307 -13.73 11.49 4.06
C LYS A 307 -12.96 10.79 5.18
N ARG A 308 -12.92 11.45 6.34
CA ARG A 308 -12.22 11.00 7.52
C ARG A 308 -13.12 11.07 8.74
N TRP A 309 -13.09 10.04 9.57
CA TRP A 309 -13.89 10.00 10.79
C TRP A 309 -13.41 8.94 11.75
N THR A 310 -13.89 9.02 12.98
CA THR A 310 -13.65 8.02 14.02
C THR A 310 -14.97 7.41 14.48
N PHE A 311 -15.00 6.10 14.75
CA PHE A 311 -16.19 5.42 15.24
C PHE A 311 -15.83 4.26 16.17
N LYS A 312 -16.74 3.92 17.10
CA LYS A 312 -16.55 2.81 18.06
C LYS A 312 -16.77 1.46 17.38
N THR A 313 -16.00 0.43 17.74
CA THR A 313 -16.15 -0.93 17.18
C THR A 313 -17.10 -1.81 17.96
N THR A 314 -17.29 -1.55 19.25
CA THR A 314 -18.06 -2.42 20.15
C THR A 314 -19.56 -2.14 20.06
N ALA A 315 -20.35 -3.21 20.01
CA ALA A 315 -21.82 -3.14 19.97
C ALA A 315 -22.48 -2.87 21.35
N GLN A 316 -21.73 -2.93 22.46
CA GLN A 316 -22.31 -3.07 23.80
C GLN A 316 -22.88 -1.77 24.43
N ASP A 317 -22.41 -0.58 24.06
CA ASP A 317 -22.78 0.65 24.80
C ASP A 317 -23.83 1.57 24.14
N GLN A 318 -24.34 1.23 22.95
CA GLN A 318 -25.29 2.11 22.27
C GLN A 318 -26.77 1.87 22.60
N LYS A 319 -27.08 1.05 23.61
CA LYS A 319 -28.45 0.97 24.15
C LYS A 319 -28.88 2.21 24.95
N LYS A 320 -27.99 3.17 25.23
CA LYS A 320 -28.30 4.36 26.03
C LYS A 320 -28.48 5.67 25.25
N THR A 321 -28.13 5.73 23.97
CA THR A 321 -28.21 7.00 23.18
C THR A 321 -29.35 7.05 22.16
N THR A 322 -30.13 5.98 21.98
CA THR A 322 -31.32 5.98 21.10
C THR A 322 -32.56 6.64 21.74
N SER A 323 -32.43 7.28 22.91
CA SER A 323 -33.55 7.89 23.64
C SER A 323 -33.58 9.42 23.61
N GLN A 324 -32.68 10.11 22.88
CA GLN A 324 -32.60 11.58 22.94
C GLN A 324 -32.46 12.35 21.61
N SER A 325 -32.55 11.72 20.44
CA SER A 325 -32.58 12.46 19.15
C SER A 325 -33.91 12.38 18.38
N SER A 326 -34.95 11.75 18.93
CA SER A 326 -36.30 11.77 18.35
C SER A 326 -37.08 13.01 18.77
N SER A 327 -36.65 14.19 18.32
CA SER A 327 -37.48 15.39 18.28
C SER A 327 -37.32 16.05 16.91
N LEU A 328 -37.77 15.35 15.87
CA LEU A 328 -38.08 15.95 14.58
C LEU A 328 -39.60 15.90 14.42
N SER A 329 -40.15 17.10 14.32
CA SER A 329 -41.56 17.46 14.24
C SER A 329 -42.31 16.69 13.15
N GLN A 330 -43.55 16.36 13.50
CA GLN A 330 -44.46 15.49 12.76
C GLN A 330 -45.13 16.16 11.54
N GLU A 331 -44.59 17.26 11.02
CA GLU A 331 -45.33 18.15 10.09
C GLU A 331 -44.96 18.02 8.59
N ASP A 332 -43.90 17.30 8.21
CA ASP A 332 -43.47 17.25 6.79
C ASP A 332 -44.07 16.09 5.95
N LYS A 333 -45.18 15.49 6.39
CA LYS A 333 -45.86 14.41 5.64
C LYS A 333 -47.15 14.88 4.96
N MET A 334 -47.05 15.74 3.95
CA MET A 334 -48.16 15.85 2.98
C MET A 334 -47.76 16.49 1.64
N SER A 335 -47.41 15.66 0.66
CA SER A 335 -47.75 15.89 -0.75
C SER A 335 -47.59 14.59 -1.55
N ILE A 336 -48.67 13.81 -1.64
CA ILE A 336 -48.76 12.64 -2.51
C ILE A 336 -49.33 13.13 -3.85
N ASN A 337 -48.52 13.07 -4.91
CA ASN A 337 -49.01 13.11 -6.29
C ASN A 337 -48.67 11.79 -6.99
N ASN A 338 -49.73 11.11 -7.44
CA ASN A 338 -49.71 9.84 -8.14
C ASN A 338 -48.97 9.93 -9.49
N SER A 339 -47.78 9.37 -9.50
CA SER A 339 -47.11 8.72 -10.63
C SER A 339 -46.06 7.79 -9.99
N GLU A 340 -45.60 6.74 -10.68
CA GLU A 340 -44.58 5.78 -10.22
C GLU A 340 -43.21 6.43 -9.98
N LYS A 341 -43.14 7.45 -9.14
CA LYS A 341 -41.91 8.08 -8.68
C LYS A 341 -41.32 7.20 -7.60
N ARG A 342 -40.30 6.46 -8.00
CA ARG A 342 -39.23 5.92 -7.15
C ARG A 342 -38.89 7.00 -6.11
N LEU A 343 -39.42 6.87 -4.89
CA LEU A 343 -39.09 7.79 -3.79
C LEU A 343 -37.62 7.55 -3.44
N VAL A 344 -36.77 8.43 -3.97
CA VAL A 344 -35.36 8.53 -3.62
C VAL A 344 -35.32 8.79 -2.11
N LEU A 345 -34.62 7.93 -1.36
CA LEU A 345 -34.37 8.17 0.07
C LEU A 345 -33.83 9.59 0.23
N LYS A 346 -34.34 10.34 1.22
CA LYS A 346 -33.93 11.74 1.45
C LYS A 346 -32.42 11.86 1.72
N ASP A 347 -31.78 10.78 2.16
CA ASP A 347 -30.32 10.67 2.23
C ASP A 347 -29.90 9.19 2.03
N PRO A 348 -29.63 8.68 0.81
CA PRO A 348 -29.26 7.27 0.65
C PRO A 348 -27.91 6.97 1.35
N PRO A 349 -27.80 5.86 2.10
CA PRO A 349 -26.52 5.42 2.62
C PRO A 349 -25.61 4.99 1.47
N LEU A 350 -24.33 5.34 1.60
CA LEU A 350 -23.30 5.01 0.63
C LEU A 350 -22.50 3.78 1.08
N PHE A 351 -22.39 2.81 0.19
CA PHE A 351 -21.59 1.62 0.34
C PHE A 351 -20.38 1.65 -0.60
N THR A 352 -19.18 1.43 -0.03
CA THR A 352 -17.93 1.54 -0.77
C THR A 352 -17.46 0.17 -1.30
N LEU A 353 -17.39 0.01 -2.61
CA LEU A 353 -16.99 -1.22 -3.29
C LEU A 353 -15.58 -1.13 -3.88
N LYS A 354 -14.84 -2.25 -3.95
CA LYS A 354 -13.54 -2.30 -4.66
C LYS A 354 -13.71 -2.18 -6.18
N THR A 355 -14.78 -2.79 -6.69
CA THR A 355 -15.16 -2.76 -8.10
C THR A 355 -16.50 -2.02 -8.21
N PRO A 356 -16.69 -1.11 -9.17
CA PRO A 356 -17.99 -0.45 -9.37
C PRO A 356 -19.08 -1.47 -9.73
N ILE A 357 -20.33 -1.20 -9.36
CA ILE A 357 -21.50 -1.99 -9.76
C ILE A 357 -22.24 -1.22 -10.84
N GLN A 358 -22.36 -1.77 -12.04
CA GLN A 358 -23.04 -1.09 -13.16
C GLN A 358 -24.53 -1.43 -13.16
N LYS A 359 -25.31 -0.67 -13.92
CA LYS A 359 -26.75 -0.91 -14.11
C LYS A 359 -27.02 -2.35 -14.55
N GLY A 360 -27.95 -3.01 -13.88
CA GLY A 360 -28.32 -4.41 -14.09
C GLY A 360 -27.38 -5.45 -13.48
N MET A 361 -26.16 -5.08 -13.07
CA MET A 361 -25.21 -6.04 -12.47
C MET A 361 -25.70 -6.53 -11.11
N ILE A 362 -25.55 -7.82 -10.86
CA ILE A 362 -25.83 -8.43 -9.56
C ILE A 362 -24.53 -8.57 -8.76
N ARG A 363 -24.53 -8.10 -7.51
CA ARG A 363 -23.42 -8.24 -6.57
C ARG A 363 -23.90 -8.93 -5.29
N ARG A 364 -23.17 -9.96 -4.86
CA ARG A 364 -23.37 -10.58 -3.55
C ARG A 364 -22.36 -10.01 -2.55
N LEU A 365 -22.85 -9.59 -1.38
CA LEU A 365 -22.06 -9.04 -0.30
C LEU A 365 -22.25 -9.87 0.97
N ASN A 366 -21.16 -10.08 1.71
CA ASN A 366 -21.20 -10.66 3.05
C ASN A 366 -20.85 -9.55 4.05
N LEU A 367 -21.85 -9.09 4.79
CA LEU A 367 -21.71 -8.02 5.77
C LEU A 367 -21.62 -8.62 7.17
N PHE A 368 -20.60 -8.23 7.91
CA PHE A 368 -20.37 -8.68 9.29
C PHE A 368 -19.81 -7.59 10.21
N GLU A 369 -19.35 -6.47 9.67
CA GLU A 369 -18.94 -5.36 10.51
C GLU A 369 -20.18 -4.67 11.11
N PRO A 370 -20.16 -4.30 12.40
CA PRO A 370 -21.31 -3.70 13.09
C PRO A 370 -21.95 -2.52 12.33
N ARG A 371 -21.14 -1.63 11.74
CA ARG A 371 -21.62 -0.48 10.96
C ARG A 371 -22.48 -0.87 9.76
N TRP A 372 -22.10 -1.92 9.03
CA TRP A 372 -22.84 -2.36 7.84
C TRP A 372 -24.11 -3.10 8.23
N LEU A 373 -24.07 -3.83 9.35
CA LEU A 373 -25.26 -4.48 9.92
C LEU A 373 -26.29 -3.43 10.34
N LYS A 374 -25.86 -2.38 11.07
CA LYS A 374 -26.73 -1.27 11.47
C LYS A 374 -27.29 -0.49 10.29
N MET A 375 -26.46 -0.18 9.28
CA MET A 375 -26.92 0.48 8.06
C MET A 375 -28.08 -0.31 7.40
N MET A 376 -27.95 -1.64 7.32
CA MET A 376 -29.03 -2.49 6.78
C MET A 376 -30.27 -2.53 7.68
N ASP A 377 -30.10 -2.51 9.00
CA ASP A 377 -31.23 -2.46 9.94
C ASP A 377 -31.99 -1.13 9.82
N GLN A 378 -31.26 -0.01 9.73
CA GLN A 378 -31.86 1.32 9.51
C GLN A 378 -32.59 1.42 8.17
N LEU A 379 -32.01 0.87 7.09
CA LEU A 379 -32.69 0.80 5.79
C LEU A 379 -34.01 0.05 5.88
N LYS A 380 -34.05 -1.07 6.61
CA LYS A 380 -35.29 -1.84 6.83
C LYS A 380 -36.32 -1.07 7.66
N LEU A 381 -35.88 -0.34 8.69
CA LEU A 381 -36.76 0.45 9.56
C LEU A 381 -37.40 1.64 8.84
N ASN A 382 -36.64 2.31 7.96
CA ASN A 382 -37.08 3.51 7.26
C ASN A 382 -37.91 3.22 6.00
N SER A 383 -37.98 1.95 5.58
CA SER A 383 -38.67 1.56 4.36
C SER A 383 -40.04 1.00 4.66
N SER A 384 -41.04 1.43 3.90
CA SER A 384 -42.36 0.79 3.94
C SER A 384 -42.28 -0.62 3.32
N PRO A 385 -43.14 -1.58 3.72
CA PRO A 385 -43.10 -2.96 3.19
C PRO A 385 -43.17 -3.08 1.66
N SER A 386 -43.73 -2.06 0.99
CA SER A 386 -43.88 -2.00 -0.46
C SER A 386 -42.72 -1.29 -1.17
N GLN A 387 -41.78 -0.68 -0.44
CA GLN A 387 -40.68 0.10 -1.01
C GLN A 387 -39.42 -0.79 -1.13
N ARG A 388 -38.76 -0.72 -2.28
CA ARG A 388 -37.46 -1.39 -2.46
C ARG A 388 -36.41 -0.67 -1.61
N LEU A 389 -35.66 -1.44 -0.83
CA LEU A 389 -34.51 -0.93 -0.09
C LEU A 389 -33.43 -0.51 -1.09
N GLN A 390 -32.97 0.74 -1.00
CA GLN A 390 -31.96 1.29 -1.90
C GLN A 390 -30.77 1.86 -1.13
N LEU A 391 -29.60 1.78 -1.75
CA LEU A 391 -28.37 2.39 -1.27
C LEU A 391 -27.54 2.89 -2.45
N GLY A 392 -26.67 3.88 -2.22
CA GLY A 392 -25.70 4.31 -3.22
C GLY A 392 -24.44 3.45 -3.16
N CYS A 393 -23.91 3.01 -4.30
CA CYS A 393 -22.64 2.29 -4.38
C CYS A 393 -21.60 3.14 -5.08
N VAL A 394 -20.48 3.39 -4.41
CA VAL A 394 -19.33 4.14 -4.96
C VAL A 394 -18.09 3.27 -4.99
N ARG A 395 -17.23 3.47 -5.99
CA ARG A 395 -15.94 2.76 -6.03
C ARG A 395 -14.98 3.40 -5.05
N CYS A 396 -14.48 2.60 -4.12
CA CYS A 396 -13.42 3.00 -3.20
C CYS A 396 -12.06 2.81 -3.87
N THR A 397 -11.31 3.90 -3.98
CA THR A 397 -9.96 3.89 -4.55
C THR A 397 -8.89 3.71 -3.48
N ASN A 398 -9.15 4.17 -2.25
CA ASN A 398 -8.30 3.92 -1.10
C ASN A 398 -9.13 3.73 0.19
N LYS A 399 -8.69 2.80 1.05
CA LYS A 399 -9.26 2.58 2.38
C LYS A 399 -8.15 2.45 3.40
N PHE A 400 -8.03 3.40 4.30
CA PHE A 400 -7.15 3.30 5.45
C PHE A 400 -7.97 3.20 6.74
N TYR A 401 -7.66 2.18 7.54
CA TYR A 401 -8.21 2.01 8.88
C TYR A 401 -7.07 1.79 9.87
N SER A 402 -7.15 2.46 11.01
CA SER A 402 -6.28 2.25 12.17
C SER A 402 -7.12 2.11 13.43
N ALA A 403 -6.58 1.43 14.44
CA ALA A 403 -7.17 1.44 15.77
C ALA A 403 -6.91 2.78 16.45
N THR A 404 -7.86 3.22 17.27
CA THR A 404 -7.74 4.41 18.11
C THR A 404 -8.52 4.18 19.41
N ALA A 405 -8.26 4.99 20.43
CA ALA A 405 -9.02 4.98 21.67
C ALA A 405 -10.11 6.05 21.61
N ILE A 406 -11.37 5.66 21.81
CA ILE A 406 -12.51 6.58 21.88
C ILE A 406 -13.22 6.32 23.21
N ASP A 407 -13.25 7.29 24.11
CA ASP A 407 -13.88 7.17 25.44
C ASP A 407 -13.43 5.93 26.23
N GLY A 408 -12.14 5.56 26.15
CA GLY A 408 -11.58 4.41 26.87
C GLY A 408 -11.90 3.04 26.27
N VAL A 409 -12.56 2.99 25.11
CA VAL A 409 -12.84 1.75 24.36
C VAL A 409 -12.21 1.76 22.97
N GLU A 410 -12.10 0.58 22.37
CA GLU A 410 -11.60 0.43 21.01
C GLU A 410 -12.49 1.17 19.99
N GLY A 411 -11.83 2.03 19.23
CA GLY A 411 -12.38 2.70 18.07
C GLY A 411 -11.60 2.40 16.80
N ARG A 412 -12.09 2.99 15.72
CA ARG A 412 -11.44 3.02 14.41
C ARG A 412 -11.33 4.45 13.95
N TYR A 413 -10.16 4.82 13.47
CA TYR A 413 -9.99 5.94 12.56
C TYR A 413 -10.12 5.40 11.13
N ALA A 414 -10.93 6.06 10.33
CA ALA A 414 -11.13 5.76 8.92
C ALA A 414 -10.73 6.97 8.07
N ASP A 415 -9.97 6.72 7.01
CA ASP A 415 -9.64 7.68 5.97
C ASP A 415 -9.87 7.00 4.62
N ILE A 416 -10.96 7.41 3.97
CA ILE A 416 -11.54 6.71 2.83
C ILE A 416 -11.60 7.67 1.64
N ILE A 417 -11.08 7.19 0.50
CA ILE A 417 -11.15 7.89 -0.78
C ILE A 417 -11.98 7.06 -1.75
N PHE A 418 -12.96 7.70 -2.38
CA PHE A 418 -13.85 7.08 -3.36
C PHE A 418 -14.15 8.03 -4.52
N GLU A 419 -14.56 7.48 -5.65
CA GLU A 419 -14.93 8.25 -6.85
C GLU A 419 -16.17 9.12 -6.58
N THR A 420 -16.23 10.30 -7.21
CA THR A 420 -17.42 11.17 -7.15
C THR A 420 -18.62 10.55 -7.86
N THR A 421 -18.40 9.59 -8.75
CA THR A 421 -19.46 8.87 -9.46
C THR A 421 -19.78 7.54 -8.79
N GLY A 422 -21.05 7.16 -8.85
CA GLY A 422 -21.54 5.90 -8.31
C GLY A 422 -22.80 5.42 -9.02
N ASN A 423 -23.35 4.31 -8.52
CA ASN A 423 -24.60 3.75 -9.00
C ASN A 423 -25.52 3.48 -7.82
N MET A 424 -26.79 3.84 -7.95
CA MET A 424 -27.80 3.36 -7.01
C MET A 424 -27.89 1.85 -7.10
N ALA A 425 -28.21 1.17 -6.01
CA ALA A 425 -28.40 -0.27 -5.99
C ALA A 425 -29.66 -0.63 -5.22
N ASP A 426 -30.49 -1.48 -5.84
CA ASP A 426 -31.64 -2.09 -5.21
C ASP A 426 -31.17 -3.32 -4.41
N VAL A 427 -31.59 -3.43 -3.16
CA VAL A 427 -31.37 -4.65 -2.36
C VAL A 427 -32.46 -5.65 -2.70
N ILE A 428 -32.07 -6.72 -3.40
CA ILE A 428 -32.97 -7.76 -3.88
C ILE A 428 -33.24 -8.81 -2.81
N GLU A 429 -32.22 -9.16 -2.04
CA GLU A 429 -32.33 -10.21 -1.03
C GLU A 429 -31.42 -9.91 0.18
N VAL A 430 -31.93 -10.17 1.38
CA VAL A 430 -31.15 -10.14 2.62
C VAL A 430 -31.39 -11.44 3.40
N LYS A 431 -30.34 -12.25 3.54
CA LYS A 431 -30.35 -13.48 4.33
C LYS A 431 -29.51 -13.29 5.58
N GLU A 432 -30.13 -13.47 6.75
CA GLU A 432 -29.44 -13.41 8.03
C GLU A 432 -28.85 -14.77 8.41
N GLY A 433 -27.67 -14.75 9.03
CA GLY A 433 -26.98 -15.95 9.50
C GLY A 433 -25.93 -15.62 10.55
N LYS A 434 -25.08 -16.61 10.83
CA LYS A 434 -23.98 -16.51 11.80
C LYS A 434 -22.64 -16.84 11.15
N ARG A 435 -21.55 -16.25 11.65
CA ARG A 435 -20.19 -16.59 11.21
C ARG A 435 -19.82 -18.01 11.69
N PRO A 436 -19.20 -18.85 10.84
CA PRO A 436 -18.89 -20.24 11.21
C PRO A 436 -17.97 -20.37 12.45
N VAL A 437 -17.00 -19.45 12.60
CA VAL A 437 -16.00 -19.54 13.67
C VAL A 437 -16.42 -18.80 14.92
N SER A 438 -16.86 -17.54 14.81
CA SER A 438 -17.17 -16.72 15.98
C SER A 438 -18.62 -16.78 16.44
N GLY A 439 -19.53 -17.30 15.61
CA GLY A 439 -20.97 -17.31 15.89
C GLY A 439 -21.67 -15.95 15.76
N ASP A 440 -20.93 -14.86 15.48
CA ASP A 440 -21.48 -13.51 15.38
C ASP A 440 -22.41 -13.33 14.19
N ARG A 441 -23.30 -12.34 14.30
CA ARG A 441 -24.27 -11.99 13.25
C ARG A 441 -23.59 -11.67 11.91
N ARG A 442 -24.18 -12.19 10.83
CA ARG A 442 -23.78 -11.93 9.44
C ARG A 442 -25.01 -11.74 8.56
N LEU A 443 -24.93 -10.84 7.58
CA LEU A 443 -25.93 -10.71 6.52
C LEU A 443 -25.30 -11.09 5.17
N SER A 444 -25.98 -11.92 4.40
CA SER A 444 -25.73 -12.13 2.97
C SER A 444 -26.71 -11.27 2.19
N VAL A 445 -26.21 -10.27 1.47
CA VAL A 445 -27.01 -9.27 0.76
C VAL A 445 -26.79 -9.41 -0.74
N ILE A 446 -27.87 -9.41 -1.52
CA ILE A 446 -27.82 -9.36 -2.99
C ILE A 446 -28.26 -7.97 -3.43
N LEU A 447 -27.37 -7.29 -4.15
CA LEU A 447 -27.61 -5.99 -4.76
C LEU A 447 -27.79 -6.12 -6.27
N GLN A 448 -28.66 -5.30 -6.84
CA GLN A 448 -28.75 -5.06 -8.28
C GLN A 448 -28.43 -3.60 -8.57
N GLY A 449 -27.45 -3.35 -9.44
CA GLY A 449 -27.07 -2.01 -9.84
C GLY A 449 -28.19 -1.32 -10.64
N GLY A 450 -28.39 -0.05 -10.37
CA GLY A 450 -29.36 0.84 -10.98
C GLY A 450 -28.68 2.03 -11.66
N ASP A 451 -29.34 3.17 -11.62
CA ASP A 451 -28.93 4.36 -12.35
C ASP A 451 -27.67 5.00 -11.73
N SER A 452 -26.85 5.61 -12.59
CA SER A 452 -25.62 6.29 -12.18
C SER A 452 -25.91 7.66 -11.58
N PHE A 453 -25.05 8.10 -10.66
CA PHE A 453 -25.13 9.40 -10.03
C PHE A 453 -23.76 10.04 -9.81
N VAL A 454 -23.78 11.35 -9.57
CA VAL A 454 -22.63 12.15 -9.12
C VAL A 454 -22.86 12.61 -7.68
N LEU A 455 -21.78 12.69 -6.93
CA LEU A 455 -21.70 13.25 -5.59
C LEU A 455 -20.82 14.48 -5.59
N ASP A 456 -21.30 15.50 -4.90
CA ASP A 456 -20.49 16.61 -4.44
C ASP A 456 -19.85 16.27 -3.10
N LYS A 457 -18.68 16.86 -2.83
CA LYS A 457 -17.96 16.63 -1.57
C LYS A 457 -18.79 17.07 -0.37
N GLU A 458 -19.56 18.14 -0.52
CA GLU A 458 -20.40 18.76 0.51
C GLU A 458 -21.68 17.94 0.76
N SER A 459 -22.16 17.20 -0.23
CA SER A 459 -23.37 16.38 -0.08
C SER A 459 -23.13 15.09 0.71
N VAL A 460 -21.88 14.70 0.93
CA VAL A 460 -21.55 13.50 1.71
C VAL A 460 -21.34 13.84 3.19
N SER A 461 -22.17 13.27 4.05
CA SER A 461 -22.05 13.36 5.51
C SER A 461 -21.75 12.00 6.15
N LEU A 462 -21.38 12.05 7.43
CA LEU A 462 -20.92 10.89 8.21
C LEU A 462 -21.97 10.56 9.25
N CYS A 463 -22.29 9.27 9.37
CA CYS A 463 -23.13 8.76 10.44
C CYS A 463 -22.25 8.36 11.64
N ASP A 464 -22.74 8.58 12.86
CA ASP A 464 -22.08 8.16 14.11
C ASP A 464 -21.81 6.65 14.16
N ASP A 465 -22.59 5.87 13.41
CA ASP A 465 -22.44 4.43 13.26
C ASP A 465 -21.28 4.00 12.33
N GLY A 466 -20.58 4.95 11.71
CA GLY A 466 -19.32 4.70 11.00
C GLY A 466 -19.45 4.40 9.49
N TYR A 467 -20.57 4.76 8.88
CA TYR A 467 -20.78 4.77 7.42
C TYR A 467 -21.17 6.16 6.92
N THR A 468 -21.11 6.36 5.60
CA THR A 468 -21.36 7.63 4.92
C THR A 468 -22.77 7.67 4.33
N VAL A 469 -23.41 8.83 4.30
CA VAL A 469 -24.70 9.07 3.63
C VAL A 469 -24.55 10.26 2.68
N ALA A 470 -25.34 10.29 1.61
CA ALA A 470 -25.38 11.42 0.68
C ALA A 470 -26.70 12.15 0.83
N SER A 471 -26.69 13.46 1.07
CA SER A 471 -27.90 14.28 1.18
C SER A 471 -28.51 14.67 -0.16
N THR A 472 -27.71 14.61 -1.21
CA THR A 472 -28.16 14.87 -2.56
C THR A 472 -27.36 13.98 -3.50
N VAL A 473 -28.10 13.33 -4.40
CA VAL A 473 -27.56 12.40 -5.38
C VAL A 473 -28.14 12.83 -6.71
N GLU A 474 -27.31 13.44 -7.54
CA GLU A 474 -27.74 13.94 -8.85
C GLU A 474 -27.59 12.82 -9.88
N PRO A 475 -28.68 12.42 -10.57
CA PRO A 475 -28.61 11.41 -11.61
C PRO A 475 -27.79 11.93 -12.80
N ILE A 476 -26.91 11.09 -13.35
CA ILE A 476 -26.19 11.42 -14.58
C ILE A 476 -27.15 11.27 -15.75
N SER A 477 -27.42 12.36 -16.48
CA SER A 477 -28.25 12.33 -17.68
C SER A 477 -27.55 11.53 -18.80
N LEU A 478 -28.31 10.92 -19.72
CA LEU A 478 -27.74 10.15 -20.83
C LEU A 478 -26.91 11.02 -21.80
N GLU A 479 -27.20 12.32 -21.87
CA GLU A 479 -26.44 13.30 -22.66
C GLU A 479 -25.11 13.65 -22.00
N ASP A 480 -25.03 13.52 -20.67
CA ASP A 480 -23.83 13.82 -19.89
C ASP A 480 -22.86 12.64 -19.71
N GLN A 481 -23.24 11.43 -20.08
CA GLN A 481 -22.33 10.27 -19.98
C GLN A 481 -21.14 10.39 -20.92
N ASP A 482 -21.34 10.92 -22.13
CA ASP A 482 -20.25 11.20 -23.06
C ASP A 482 -19.50 12.47 -22.64
N SER A 483 -20.19 13.55 -22.24
CA SER A 483 -19.52 14.81 -21.88
C SER A 483 -18.71 14.72 -20.57
N THR A 484 -19.12 13.95 -19.56
CA THR A 484 -18.34 13.76 -18.31
C THR A 484 -17.13 12.84 -18.48
N LEU A 485 -17.14 11.95 -19.48
CA LEU A 485 -15.97 11.17 -19.89
C LEU A 485 -14.95 12.01 -20.67
N TYR A 486 -15.38 13.08 -21.36
CA TYR A 486 -14.53 13.94 -22.20
C TYR A 486 -14.17 15.32 -21.60
N ALA A 487 -14.95 15.88 -20.67
CA ALA A 487 -14.69 17.21 -20.09
C ALA A 487 -13.57 17.20 -19.04
N ALA A 488 -13.18 16.02 -18.54
CA ALA A 488 -12.01 15.85 -17.66
C ALA A 488 -10.68 15.82 -18.42
N SER A 489 -10.70 15.82 -19.75
CA SER A 489 -9.50 15.92 -20.58
C SER A 489 -9.47 17.28 -21.27
N HIS A 490 -8.83 18.30 -20.66
CA HIS A 490 -8.05 19.33 -21.36
C HIS A 490 -7.59 20.52 -20.51
N GLU A 491 -7.78 20.53 -19.19
CA GLU A 491 -6.94 21.36 -18.32
C GLU A 491 -5.83 20.50 -17.76
N ALA A 492 -4.65 20.58 -18.39
CA ALA A 492 -3.43 19.96 -17.88
C ALA A 492 -3.10 20.64 -16.54
N PHE A 493 -3.58 20.05 -15.44
CA PHE A 493 -3.11 20.40 -14.11
C PHE A 493 -1.63 20.05 -14.04
N ASP A 494 -0.79 21.06 -14.17
CA ASP A 494 0.67 21.00 -14.10
C ASP A 494 1.17 20.81 -12.66
N GLU A 495 0.27 20.42 -11.74
CA GLU A 495 0.56 20.29 -10.33
C GLU A 495 1.21 18.94 -10.04
N VAL A 496 2.47 19.00 -9.63
CA VAL A 496 3.25 17.83 -9.24
C VAL A 496 2.62 17.16 -8.01
N VAL A 497 2.51 15.83 -8.06
CA VAL A 497 2.09 15.03 -6.90
C VAL A 497 3.31 14.63 -6.08
N ARG A 498 3.38 15.05 -4.81
CA ARG A 498 4.45 14.75 -3.86
C ARG A 498 4.06 13.57 -2.97
N ILE A 499 4.91 12.55 -2.90
CA ILE A 499 4.65 11.32 -2.13
C ILE A 499 5.84 11.03 -1.23
N VAL A 500 5.58 10.64 0.02
CA VAL A 500 6.58 9.99 0.88
C VAL A 500 6.26 8.50 0.96
N VAL A 501 7.28 7.66 0.79
CA VAL A 501 7.19 6.19 0.86
C VAL A 501 8.05 5.72 2.01
N VAL A 502 7.44 5.10 3.03
CA VAL A 502 8.11 4.59 4.23
C VAL A 502 8.28 3.09 4.10
N VAL A 503 9.52 2.66 3.94
CA VAL A 503 9.89 1.25 3.69
C VAL A 503 11.07 0.85 4.55
N GLY A 504 11.29 -0.45 4.70
CA GLY A 504 12.48 -1.03 5.27
C GLY A 504 13.69 -0.70 4.40
N LEU A 505 14.84 -0.52 5.04
CA LEU A 505 16.06 -0.06 4.39
C LEU A 505 16.49 -0.95 3.21
N LEU A 506 16.24 -2.25 3.28
CA LEU A 506 16.55 -3.21 2.22
C LEU A 506 15.69 -3.02 0.95
N HIS A 507 14.48 -2.48 1.09
CA HIS A 507 13.53 -2.29 -0.01
C HIS A 507 13.75 -0.96 -0.76
N GLY A 508 14.25 0.06 -0.06
CA GLY A 508 14.24 1.43 -0.59
C GLY A 508 14.94 1.59 -1.95
N ASN A 509 16.11 0.97 -2.16
CA ASN A 509 16.80 1.07 -3.46
C ASN A 509 16.15 0.24 -4.58
N GLY A 510 15.48 -0.87 -4.25
CA GLY A 510 14.69 -1.65 -5.20
C GLY A 510 13.47 -0.86 -5.68
N VAL A 511 12.73 -0.28 -4.74
CA VAL A 511 11.60 0.63 -5.02
C VAL A 511 12.06 1.84 -5.83
N VAL A 512 13.20 2.46 -5.46
CA VAL A 512 13.79 3.58 -6.23
C VAL A 512 14.05 3.21 -7.68
N SER A 513 14.58 2.01 -7.93
CA SER A 513 14.94 1.57 -9.28
C SER A 513 13.69 1.27 -10.13
N LEU A 514 12.69 0.61 -9.54
CA LEU A 514 11.45 0.26 -10.23
C LEU A 514 10.63 1.50 -10.61
N LEU A 515 10.56 2.48 -9.70
CA LEU A 515 9.83 3.72 -9.96
C LEU A 515 10.54 4.61 -10.98
N SER A 516 11.88 4.58 -11.06
CA SER A 516 12.61 5.30 -12.12
C SER A 516 12.43 4.68 -13.50
N ASP A 517 12.17 3.37 -13.60
CA ASP A 517 11.93 2.70 -14.89
C ASP A 517 10.50 2.93 -15.41
N THR A 518 9.59 3.32 -14.51
CA THR A 518 8.17 3.55 -14.82
C THR A 518 7.90 5.02 -15.20
N SER A 519 8.83 5.92 -14.88
CA SER A 519 8.80 7.36 -15.20
C SER A 519 9.50 7.69 -16.50
#